data_AF-A0A8S9QPS3-F1
#
_entry.id   AF-A0A8S9QPS3-F1
#
_cell.length_a   1.000
_cell.length_b   1.000
_cell.length_c   1.000
_cell.angle_alpha   90.00
_cell.angle_beta   90.00
_cell.angle_gamma   90.00
#
_symmetry.space_group_name_H-M   'P 1'
#
loop_
_entity.id
_entity.type
_entity.pdbx_description
1 polymer ?
#
loop_
_entity_poly.entity_id
_entity_poly.type
_entity_poly.pdbx_seq_one_letter_code
_entity_poly.pdbx_strand_id
1 'polypeptide(L)'
;MVSMKKPNETALVKVLREGKEHEFCITLRPLQPLVPVHQFDQLPSYYIFAGFVFVPLTQPYLHEYGEDWYNTCPRRLCERALRDLPEKSNQQLVIISQVLMDDINTGFERLAELQVKKVNGVEVDNLRHLCQLIENCDAENLKLDLDDGRVLALKYQDARLATSLILKRHRIASAMSSDLLIEQNNLATELAAASCSTAAWDGSDIRAILRYPDPDPYPADP
;
A
#
# COMPACT_ATOMS: atom_id res chain seq x y z
N MET A 1 31.09 -12.69 10.24
CA MET A 1 29.67 -13.12 10.31
C MET A 1 28.81 -12.18 9.47
N VAL A 2 27.74 -12.69 8.83
CA VAL A 2 26.82 -11.87 8.01
C VAL A 2 26.15 -10.78 8.86
N SER A 3 25.85 -11.07 10.13
CA SER A 3 25.25 -10.13 11.09
C SER A 3 26.13 -8.95 11.49
N MET A 4 27.42 -8.95 11.14
CA MET A 4 28.34 -7.83 11.42
C MET A 4 28.45 -6.85 10.25
N LYS A 5 27.85 -7.16 9.09
CA LYS A 5 27.91 -6.32 7.89
C LYS A 5 26.78 -5.30 7.89
N LYS A 6 27.04 -4.12 7.34
CA LYS A 6 26.02 -3.07 7.19
C LYS A 6 25.06 -3.41 6.06
N PRO A 7 23.82 -2.90 6.09
CA PRO A 7 22.90 -2.99 4.97
C PRO A 7 23.57 -2.50 3.67
N ASN A 8 23.35 -3.24 2.59
CA ASN A 8 23.91 -3.02 1.25
C ASN A 8 25.42 -3.26 1.09
N GLU A 9 26.12 -3.78 2.11
CA GLU A 9 27.48 -4.29 1.92
C GLU A 9 27.50 -5.59 1.12
N THR A 10 28.59 -5.81 0.38
CA THR A 10 28.80 -7.04 -0.37
C THR A 10 29.49 -8.10 0.49
N ALA A 11 29.11 -9.36 0.31
CA ALA A 11 29.74 -10.51 0.90
C ALA A 11 30.15 -11.51 -0.17
N LEU A 12 31.40 -11.94 -0.06
CA LEU A 12 31.93 -13.00 -0.90
C LEU A 12 31.53 -14.35 -0.30
N VAL A 13 30.82 -15.15 -1.08
CA VAL A 13 30.23 -16.43 -0.69
C VAL A 13 30.78 -17.49 -1.63
N LYS A 14 31.46 -18.49 -1.06
CA LYS A 14 31.92 -19.68 -1.78
C LYS A 14 30.89 -20.79 -1.61
N VAL A 15 30.47 -21.41 -2.70
CA VAL A 15 29.52 -22.52 -2.70
C VAL A 15 30.04 -23.66 -3.56
N LEU A 16 29.72 -24.89 -3.18
CA LEU A 16 29.97 -26.08 -3.97
C LEU A 16 28.68 -26.45 -4.72
N ARG A 17 28.69 -26.44 -6.06
CA ARG A 17 27.56 -26.84 -6.91
C ARG A 17 28.07 -27.82 -7.95
N GLU A 18 27.39 -28.98 -8.08
CA GLU A 18 27.80 -30.04 -9.02
C GLU A 18 29.27 -30.49 -8.85
N GLY A 19 29.77 -30.49 -7.61
CA GLY A 19 31.15 -30.86 -7.29
C GLY A 19 32.21 -29.82 -7.69
N LYS A 20 31.81 -28.63 -8.14
CA LYS A 20 32.71 -27.51 -8.46
C LYS A 20 32.52 -26.35 -7.49
N GLU A 21 33.63 -25.71 -7.11
CA GLU A 21 33.60 -24.50 -6.30
C GLU A 21 33.24 -23.29 -7.17
N HIS A 22 32.30 -22.49 -6.67
CA HIS A 22 31.87 -21.23 -7.26
C HIS A 22 31.98 -20.12 -6.22
N GLU A 23 32.33 -18.93 -6.66
CA GLU A 23 32.48 -17.75 -5.81
C GLU A 23 31.55 -16.64 -6.29
N PHE A 24 30.71 -16.14 -5.37
CA PHE A 24 29.71 -15.14 -5.66
C PHE A 24 29.91 -13.92 -4.77
N CYS A 25 29.80 -12.73 -5.36
CA CYS A 25 29.74 -11.47 -4.62
C CYS A 25 28.27 -11.06 -4.48
N ILE A 26 27.71 -11.18 -3.28
CA ILE A 26 26.28 -10.96 -3.01
C ILE A 26 26.09 -9.70 -2.19
N THR A 27 25.19 -8.82 -2.60
CA THR A 27 24.79 -7.65 -1.80
C THR A 27 23.82 -8.07 -0.69
N LEU A 28 24.18 -7.79 0.56
CA LEU A 28 23.36 -8.09 1.72
C LEU A 28 22.27 -7.03 1.90
N ARG A 29 21.02 -7.45 1.95
CA ARG A 29 19.89 -6.58 2.29
C ARG A 29 19.23 -7.08 3.57
N PRO A 30 18.70 -6.20 4.43
CA PRO A 30 17.89 -6.62 5.56
C PRO A 30 16.72 -7.46 5.08
N LEU A 31 16.50 -8.61 5.72
CA LEU A 31 15.30 -9.40 5.46
C LEU A 31 14.12 -8.68 6.13
N GLN A 32 13.22 -8.15 5.31
CA GLN A 32 11.93 -7.68 5.82
C GLN A 32 10.98 -8.88 5.90
N PRO A 33 10.44 -9.22 7.08
CA PRO A 33 9.44 -10.27 7.18
C PRO A 33 8.14 -9.83 6.50
N LEU A 34 7.38 -10.79 5.97
CA LEU A 34 6.08 -10.52 5.36
C LEU A 34 5.07 -9.95 6.36
N VAL A 35 5.15 -10.40 7.62
CA VAL A 35 4.41 -9.86 8.76
C VAL A 35 5.40 -9.10 9.65
N PRO A 36 5.34 -7.75 9.69
CA PRO A 36 6.24 -6.95 10.49
C PRO A 36 6.10 -7.25 12.00
N VAL A 37 7.24 -7.54 12.64
CA VAL A 37 7.33 -7.85 14.08
C VAL A 37 7.21 -6.57 14.93
N HIS A 38 7.74 -5.45 14.43
CA HIS A 38 7.81 -4.19 15.16
C HIS A 38 7.27 -3.04 14.32
N GLN A 39 6.42 -2.21 14.94
CA GLN A 39 5.99 -0.91 14.43
C GLN A 39 6.12 0.10 15.56
N PHE A 40 7.29 0.75 15.64
CA PHE A 40 7.53 1.77 16.65
C PHE A 40 7.13 3.14 16.10
N ASP A 41 6.37 3.90 16.90
CA ASP A 41 5.95 5.28 16.61
C ASP A 41 5.24 5.49 15.26
N GLN A 42 4.63 4.43 14.72
CA GLN A 42 3.84 4.48 13.50
C GLN A 42 2.37 4.21 13.81
N LEU A 43 1.50 5.07 13.31
CA LEU A 43 0.07 4.81 13.34
C LEU A 43 -0.25 3.65 12.39
N PRO A 44 -1.14 2.71 12.77
CA PRO A 44 -1.48 1.58 11.92
C PRO A 44 -2.21 2.05 10.65
N SER A 45 -1.74 1.59 9.50
CA SER A 45 -2.38 1.85 8.22
C SER A 45 -3.72 1.12 8.14
N TYR A 46 -4.76 1.79 7.65
CA TYR A 46 -6.07 1.18 7.43
C TYR A 46 -6.79 1.82 6.24
N TYR A 47 -7.70 1.07 5.64
CA TYR A 47 -8.61 1.52 4.60
C TYR A 47 -10.01 0.97 4.85
N ILE A 48 -11.04 1.79 4.67
CA ILE A 48 -12.44 1.43 4.89
C ILE A 48 -13.22 1.70 3.60
N PHE A 49 -13.87 0.66 3.10
CA PHE A 49 -14.76 0.75 1.94
C PHE A 49 -16.00 -0.13 2.15
N ALA A 50 -17.19 0.43 1.97
CA ALA A 50 -18.49 -0.22 2.21
C ALA A 50 -18.63 -0.89 3.59
N GLY A 51 -17.92 -0.35 4.59
CA GLY A 51 -17.86 -0.88 5.95
C GLY A 51 -16.81 -1.97 6.18
N PHE A 52 -16.19 -2.51 5.14
CA PHE A 52 -15.07 -3.44 5.29
C PHE A 52 -13.82 -2.68 5.71
N VAL A 53 -13.22 -3.09 6.84
CA VAL A 53 -12.00 -2.49 7.38
C VAL A 53 -10.81 -3.34 6.96
N PHE A 54 -9.97 -2.80 6.08
CA PHE A 54 -8.77 -3.44 5.57
C PHE A 54 -7.54 -2.93 6.33
N VAL A 55 -6.70 -3.86 6.80
CA VAL A 55 -5.43 -3.56 7.48
C VAL A 55 -4.34 -4.50 6.99
N PRO A 56 -3.06 -4.09 6.98
CA PRO A 56 -1.97 -5.05 6.80
C PRO A 56 -1.86 -5.91 8.06
N LEU A 57 -1.62 -7.21 7.89
CA LEU A 57 -1.35 -8.10 9.00
C LEU A 57 0.03 -7.78 9.59
N THR A 58 0.05 -7.54 10.89
CA THR A 58 1.26 -7.21 11.65
C THR A 58 1.29 -8.06 12.91
N GLN A 59 2.48 -8.27 13.48
CA GLN A 59 2.56 -8.99 14.74
C GLN A 59 1.87 -8.24 15.90
N PRO A 60 1.92 -6.90 16.01
CA PRO A 60 1.08 -6.15 16.94
C PRO A 60 -0.42 -6.46 16.82
N TYR A 61 -0.95 -6.62 15.60
CA TYR A 61 -2.34 -7.05 15.40
C TYR A 61 -2.60 -8.46 15.97
N LEU A 62 -1.68 -9.40 15.73
CA LEU A 62 -1.78 -10.77 16.30
C LEU A 62 -1.71 -10.76 17.83
N HIS A 63 -0.95 -9.85 18.43
CA HIS A 63 -0.83 -9.70 19.88
C HIS A 63 -2.14 -9.23 20.55
N GLU A 64 -3.11 -8.70 19.79
CA GLU A 64 -4.43 -8.36 20.34
C GLU A 64 -5.19 -9.59 20.85
N TYR A 65 -4.83 -10.80 20.41
CA TYR A 65 -5.38 -12.06 20.90
C TYR A 65 -4.79 -12.52 22.26
N GLY A 66 -3.94 -11.71 22.89
CA GLY A 66 -3.38 -11.92 24.21
C GLY A 66 -1.95 -12.47 24.20
N GLU A 67 -1.43 -12.77 25.41
CA GLU A 67 -0.03 -13.25 25.58
C GLU A 67 0.23 -14.56 24.82
N ASP A 68 -0.77 -15.46 24.78
CA ASP A 68 -0.71 -16.73 24.05
C ASP A 68 -1.34 -16.64 22.65
N TRP A 69 -1.12 -15.52 21.95
CA TRP A 69 -1.63 -15.26 20.59
C TRP A 69 -1.33 -16.40 19.62
N TYR A 70 -0.21 -17.11 19.81
CA TYR A 70 0.18 -18.24 18.98
C TYR A 70 -0.89 -19.35 18.96
N ASN A 71 -1.58 -19.56 20.07
CA ASN A 71 -2.63 -20.58 20.20
C ASN A 71 -4.05 -20.00 20.07
N THR A 72 -4.26 -18.70 20.34
CA THR A 72 -5.59 -18.07 20.33
C THR A 72 -5.94 -17.40 19.01
N CYS A 73 -4.97 -16.90 18.25
CA CYS A 73 -5.18 -16.29 16.95
C CYS A 73 -5.67 -17.34 15.93
N PRO A 74 -6.51 -16.96 14.95
CA PRO A 74 -6.85 -17.81 13.82
C PRO A 74 -5.63 -18.50 13.20
N ARG A 75 -5.65 -19.84 13.19
CA ARG A 75 -4.53 -20.66 12.70
C ARG A 75 -4.03 -20.24 11.31
N ARG A 76 -4.95 -19.85 10.42
CA ARG A 76 -4.60 -19.40 9.06
C ARG A 76 -3.73 -18.14 9.08
N LEU A 77 -4.01 -17.16 9.95
CA LEU A 77 -3.21 -15.94 10.05
C LEU A 77 -1.87 -16.24 10.74
N CYS A 78 -1.90 -17.03 11.82
CA CYS A 78 -0.70 -17.43 12.57
C CYS A 78 0.29 -18.22 11.68
N GLU A 79 -0.19 -19.21 10.93
CA GLU A 79 0.64 -20.02 10.04
C GLU A 79 1.35 -19.16 8.99
N ARG A 80 0.62 -18.20 8.39
CA ARG A 80 1.16 -17.32 7.36
C ARG A 80 2.16 -16.32 7.92
N ALA A 81 1.89 -15.77 9.09
CA ALA A 81 2.81 -14.86 9.77
C ALA A 81 4.17 -15.50 10.08
N LEU A 82 4.19 -16.81 10.36
CA LEU A 82 5.39 -17.54 10.76
C LEU A 82 6.13 -18.23 9.61
N ARG A 83 5.43 -18.62 8.54
CA ARG A 83 6.00 -19.46 7.48
C ARG A 83 6.22 -18.74 6.16
N ASP A 84 5.41 -17.73 5.86
CA ASP A 84 5.45 -17.10 4.54
C ASP A 84 6.57 -16.06 4.48
N LEU A 85 7.39 -16.16 3.43
CA LEU A 85 8.38 -15.14 3.07
C LEU A 85 7.80 -14.23 2.00
N PRO A 86 8.14 -12.94 1.98
CA PRO A 86 7.69 -12.04 0.91
C PRO A 86 8.35 -12.45 -0.41
N GLU A 87 7.52 -12.60 -1.44
CA GLU A 87 7.94 -12.85 -2.82
C GLU A 87 8.31 -11.54 -3.53
N LYS A 88 7.65 -10.43 -3.16
CA LYS A 88 7.87 -9.09 -3.72
C LYS A 88 8.36 -8.12 -2.65
N SER A 89 9.10 -7.11 -3.08
CA SER A 89 9.46 -5.99 -2.19
C SER A 89 8.20 -5.27 -1.71
N ASN A 90 8.16 -4.91 -0.42
CA ASN A 90 7.01 -4.24 0.21
C ASN A 90 5.68 -5.00 0.12
N GLN A 91 5.73 -6.33 -0.02
CA GLN A 91 4.54 -7.15 0.03
C GLN A 91 3.94 -7.14 1.45
N GLN A 92 2.62 -7.06 1.55
CA GLN A 92 1.88 -7.12 2.80
C GLN A 92 0.69 -8.07 2.67
N LEU A 93 0.38 -8.78 3.75
CA LEU A 93 -0.85 -9.56 3.86
C LEU A 93 -2.00 -8.64 4.25
N VAL A 94 -2.82 -8.22 3.30
CA VAL A 94 -3.98 -7.35 3.59
C VAL A 94 -5.17 -8.21 4.00
N ILE A 95 -5.70 -7.96 5.20
CA ILE A 95 -6.84 -8.68 5.76
C ILE A 95 -8.04 -7.77 5.95
N ILE A 96 -9.24 -8.37 5.95
CA ILE A 96 -10.45 -7.74 6.49
C ILE A 96 -10.41 -7.96 8.00
N SER A 97 -10.14 -6.92 8.79
CA SER A 97 -10.12 -7.05 10.25
C SER A 97 -11.53 -7.16 10.84
N GLN A 98 -12.47 -6.39 10.30
CA GLN A 98 -13.88 -6.38 10.73
C GLN A 98 -14.78 -5.74 9.68
N VAL A 99 -16.10 -5.85 9.89
CA VAL A 99 -17.13 -5.22 9.06
C VAL A 99 -17.98 -4.28 9.93
N LEU A 100 -18.04 -3.01 9.53
CA LEU A 100 -18.94 -2.01 10.09
C LEU A 100 -20.33 -2.21 9.49
N MET A 101 -21.28 -2.67 10.31
CA MET A 101 -22.60 -3.10 9.85
C MET A 101 -23.39 -2.00 9.14
N ASP A 102 -23.86 -2.31 7.94
CA ASP A 102 -24.74 -1.48 7.12
C ASP A 102 -25.49 -2.33 6.10
N ASP A 103 -26.59 -1.81 5.54
CA ASP A 103 -27.43 -2.54 4.59
C ASP A 103 -26.61 -3.04 3.38
N ILE A 104 -25.59 -2.28 2.95
CA ILE A 104 -24.72 -2.65 1.82
C ILE A 104 -23.90 -3.92 2.05
N ASN A 105 -23.61 -4.28 3.30
CA ASN A 105 -22.82 -5.46 3.67
C ASN A 105 -23.63 -6.55 4.37
N THR A 106 -24.96 -6.52 4.21
CA THR A 106 -25.86 -7.56 4.70
C THR A 106 -25.44 -8.94 4.18
N GLY A 107 -25.33 -9.92 5.08
CA GLY A 107 -24.85 -11.28 4.79
C GLY A 107 -23.33 -11.45 4.88
N PHE A 108 -22.58 -10.36 5.09
CA PHE A 108 -21.11 -10.36 5.20
C PHE A 108 -20.62 -9.89 6.57
N GLU A 109 -21.49 -9.70 7.55
CA GLU A 109 -21.21 -9.07 8.84
C GLU A 109 -20.19 -9.85 9.69
N ARG A 110 -20.03 -11.15 9.39
CA ARG A 110 -19.07 -12.04 10.07
C ARG A 110 -17.79 -12.28 9.27
N LEU A 111 -17.56 -11.53 8.19
CA LEU A 111 -16.28 -11.58 7.45
C LEU A 111 -15.20 -10.84 8.24
N ALA A 112 -14.46 -11.56 9.05
CA ALA A 112 -13.27 -11.07 9.73
C ALA A 112 -12.12 -12.05 9.52
N GLU A 113 -10.89 -11.58 9.66
CA GLU A 113 -9.67 -12.38 9.71
C GLU A 113 -9.35 -13.10 8.39
N LEU A 114 -9.84 -12.57 7.27
CA LEU A 114 -9.64 -13.14 5.93
C LEU A 114 -8.74 -12.24 5.09
N GLN A 115 -7.76 -12.84 4.43
CA GLN A 115 -6.92 -12.09 3.49
C GLN A 115 -7.66 -11.83 2.18
N VAL A 116 -7.55 -10.60 1.68
CA VAL A 116 -7.91 -10.27 0.30
C VAL A 116 -6.76 -10.66 -0.62
N LYS A 117 -6.99 -11.63 -1.50
CA LYS A 117 -6.00 -12.08 -2.49
C LYS A 117 -6.06 -11.26 -3.77
N LYS A 118 -7.27 -10.95 -4.24
CA LYS A 118 -7.45 -10.25 -5.52
C LYS A 118 -8.57 -9.22 -5.46
N VAL A 119 -8.41 -8.16 -6.24
CA VAL A 119 -9.47 -7.19 -6.56
C VAL A 119 -9.73 -7.27 -8.06
N ASN A 120 -10.96 -7.62 -8.46
CA ASN A 120 -11.35 -7.77 -9.86
C ASN A 120 -10.39 -8.68 -10.68
N GLY A 121 -9.87 -9.73 -10.05
CA GLY A 121 -8.93 -10.67 -10.66
C GLY A 121 -7.46 -10.26 -10.62
N VAL A 122 -7.12 -9.04 -10.18
CA VAL A 122 -5.75 -8.55 -10.01
C VAL A 122 -5.24 -8.86 -8.60
N GLU A 123 -4.03 -9.43 -8.49
CA GLU A 123 -3.42 -9.77 -7.20
C GLU A 123 -3.08 -8.54 -6.36
N VAL A 124 -3.38 -8.63 -5.07
CA VAL A 124 -3.10 -7.57 -4.10
C VAL A 124 -1.70 -7.76 -3.54
N ASP A 125 -0.85 -6.74 -3.70
CA ASP A 125 0.52 -6.78 -3.19
C ASP A 125 0.64 -6.19 -1.78
N ASN A 126 -0.10 -5.13 -1.49
CA ASN A 126 -0.08 -4.43 -0.19
C ASN A 126 -1.34 -3.56 -0.02
N LEU A 127 -1.51 -2.93 1.15
CA LEU A 127 -2.73 -2.16 1.46
C LEU A 127 -2.92 -0.98 0.51
N ARG A 128 -1.82 -0.32 0.12
CA ARG A 128 -1.87 0.78 -0.86
C ARG A 128 -2.36 0.29 -2.21
N HIS A 129 -1.83 -0.82 -2.70
CA HIS A 129 -2.24 -1.40 -3.97
C HIS A 129 -3.74 -1.78 -3.92
N LEU A 130 -4.22 -2.36 -2.81
CA LEU A 130 -5.65 -2.63 -2.62
C LEU A 130 -6.50 -1.35 -2.71
N CYS A 131 -6.11 -0.29 -2.00
CA CYS A 131 -6.79 0.99 -2.05
C CYS A 131 -6.85 1.55 -3.48
N GLN A 132 -5.73 1.53 -4.21
CA GLN A 132 -5.68 1.98 -5.60
C GLN A 132 -6.59 1.18 -6.54
N LEU A 133 -6.64 -0.15 -6.39
CA LEU A 133 -7.50 -1.01 -7.21
C LEU A 133 -8.99 -0.75 -6.96
N ILE A 134 -9.36 -0.40 -5.72
CA ILE A 134 -10.74 -0.10 -5.35
C ILE A 134 -11.13 1.31 -5.77
N GLU A 135 -10.30 2.33 -5.50
CA GLU A 135 -10.59 3.72 -5.84
C GLU A 135 -10.63 3.96 -7.36
N ASN A 136 -9.83 3.22 -8.14
CA ASN A 136 -9.83 3.28 -9.60
C ASN A 136 -10.74 2.23 -10.27
N CYS A 137 -11.71 1.68 -9.53
CA CYS A 137 -12.60 0.68 -10.08
C CYS A 137 -13.62 1.31 -11.04
N ASP A 138 -13.50 0.99 -12.33
CA ASP A 138 -14.44 1.42 -13.37
C ASP A 138 -15.55 0.38 -13.65
N ALA A 139 -15.46 -0.79 -13.03
CA ALA A 139 -16.46 -1.85 -13.20
C ALA A 139 -17.74 -1.55 -12.39
N GLU A 140 -18.89 -2.04 -12.89
CA GLU A 140 -20.17 -1.94 -12.17
C GLU A 140 -20.11 -2.64 -10.80
N ASN A 141 -19.43 -3.79 -10.75
CA ASN A 141 -19.29 -4.60 -9.56
C ASN A 141 -17.82 -4.70 -9.14
N LEU A 142 -17.56 -4.39 -7.88
CA LEU A 142 -16.29 -4.66 -7.21
C LEU A 142 -16.28 -6.10 -6.70
N LYS A 143 -15.28 -6.88 -7.08
CA LYS A 143 -15.08 -8.26 -6.63
C LYS A 143 -13.80 -8.38 -5.81
N LEU A 144 -13.90 -8.93 -4.60
CA LEU A 144 -12.76 -9.26 -3.75
C LEU A 144 -12.68 -10.78 -3.57
N ASP A 145 -11.60 -11.39 -4.04
CA ASP A 145 -11.34 -12.81 -3.83
C ASP A 145 -10.61 -13.00 -2.51
N LEU A 146 -11.17 -13.83 -1.62
CA LEU A 146 -10.65 -14.08 -0.29
C LEU A 146 -9.81 -15.36 -0.24
N ASP A 147 -8.97 -15.49 0.79
CA ASP A 147 -8.04 -16.60 0.91
C ASP A 147 -8.67 -17.98 1.11
N ASP A 148 -9.90 -18.02 1.61
CA ASP A 148 -10.69 -19.22 1.83
C ASP A 148 -11.57 -19.64 0.65
N GLY A 149 -11.42 -18.96 -0.50
CA GLY A 149 -12.13 -19.26 -1.74
C GLY A 149 -13.47 -18.54 -1.89
N ARG A 150 -13.91 -17.75 -0.90
CA ARG A 150 -15.09 -16.89 -1.05
C ARG A 150 -14.77 -15.68 -1.94
N VAL A 151 -15.80 -15.17 -2.61
CA VAL A 151 -15.75 -13.94 -3.40
C VAL A 151 -16.80 -12.98 -2.88
N LEU A 152 -16.37 -11.80 -2.43
CA LEU A 152 -17.26 -10.70 -2.08
C LEU A 152 -17.54 -9.90 -3.35
N ALA A 153 -18.82 -9.66 -3.67
CA ALA A 153 -19.22 -8.84 -4.81
C ALA A 153 -20.18 -7.73 -4.37
N LEU A 154 -19.83 -6.49 -4.68
CA LEU A 154 -20.60 -5.30 -4.31
C LEU A 154 -20.81 -4.43 -5.55
N LYS A 155 -21.97 -3.77 -5.65
CA LYS A 155 -22.16 -2.70 -6.63
C LYS A 155 -21.28 -1.52 -6.23
N TYR A 156 -20.35 -1.14 -7.09
CA TYR A 156 -19.29 -0.20 -6.74
C TYR A 156 -19.82 1.19 -6.36
N GLN A 157 -20.78 1.71 -7.13
CA GLN A 157 -21.34 3.04 -6.87
C GLN A 157 -22.12 3.09 -5.53
N ASP A 158 -22.94 2.08 -5.25
CA ASP A 158 -23.69 1.98 -4.00
C ASP A 158 -22.75 1.84 -2.79
N ALA A 159 -21.72 1.00 -2.93
CA ALA A 159 -20.65 0.80 -1.95
C ALA A 159 -19.90 2.10 -1.64
N ARG A 160 -19.55 2.89 -2.66
CA ARG A 160 -18.87 4.17 -2.50
C ARG A 160 -19.73 5.19 -1.76
N LEU A 161 -21.02 5.29 -2.10
CA LEU A 161 -21.96 6.17 -1.40
C LEU A 161 -22.15 5.76 0.06
N ALA A 162 -22.37 4.47 0.30
CA ALA A 162 -22.56 3.90 1.64
C ALA A 162 -21.36 4.16 2.54
N THR A 163 -20.13 4.10 2.02
CA THR A 163 -18.91 4.35 2.79
C THR A 163 -18.98 5.66 3.56
N SER A 164 -19.41 6.76 2.93
CA SER A 164 -19.53 8.06 3.58
C SER A 164 -20.56 8.10 4.72
N LEU A 165 -21.66 7.34 4.59
CA LEU A 165 -22.72 7.24 5.59
C LEU A 165 -22.27 6.40 6.78
N ILE A 166 -21.58 5.30 6.51
CA ILE A 166 -21.02 4.38 7.51
C ILE A 166 -20.01 5.12 8.39
N LEU A 167 -19.06 5.86 7.79
CA LEU A 167 -18.06 6.60 8.56
C LEU A 167 -18.71 7.61 9.51
N LYS A 168 -19.74 8.33 9.06
CA LYS A 168 -20.51 9.25 9.92
C LYS A 168 -21.23 8.52 11.05
N ARG A 169 -21.89 7.40 10.76
CA ARG A 169 -22.62 6.59 11.76
C ARG A 169 -21.68 6.06 12.85
N HIS A 170 -20.51 5.58 12.44
CA HIS A 170 -19.50 5.02 13.34
C HIS A 170 -18.53 6.06 13.93
N ARG A 171 -18.72 7.36 13.62
CA ARG A 171 -17.89 8.49 14.07
C ARG A 171 -16.40 8.31 13.73
N ILE A 172 -16.14 7.76 12.55
CA ILE A 172 -14.79 7.59 12.02
C ILE A 172 -14.46 8.82 11.16
N ALA A 173 -13.34 9.47 11.48
CA ALA A 173 -12.99 10.75 10.86
C ALA A 173 -12.61 10.62 9.37
N SER A 174 -11.98 9.51 8.97
CA SER A 174 -11.47 9.29 7.62
C SER A 174 -11.68 7.85 7.18
N ALA A 175 -11.88 7.65 5.87
CA ALA A 175 -11.93 6.32 5.26
C ALA A 175 -10.56 5.62 5.26
N MET A 176 -9.47 6.38 5.35
CA MET A 176 -8.12 5.86 5.24
C MET A 176 -7.17 6.56 6.20
N SER A 177 -6.10 5.85 6.57
CA SER A 177 -5.00 6.38 7.36
C SER A 177 -4.22 7.48 6.63
N SER A 178 -3.49 8.30 7.39
CA SER A 178 -2.83 9.50 6.87
C SER A 178 -1.71 9.21 5.87
N ASP A 179 -1.01 8.07 6.03
CA ASP A 179 0.02 7.59 5.09
C ASP A 179 -0.57 7.35 3.69
N LEU A 180 -1.75 6.74 3.59
CA LEU A 180 -2.42 6.50 2.32
C LEU A 180 -2.92 7.80 1.67
N LEU A 181 -3.37 8.78 2.45
CA LEU A 181 -3.83 10.09 1.94
C LEU A 181 -2.69 10.91 1.32
N ILE A 182 -1.56 11.00 2.02
CA ILE A 182 -0.41 11.79 1.58
C ILE A 182 0.06 11.33 0.19
N GLU A 183 0.03 10.03 -0.05
CA GLU A 183 0.57 9.46 -1.26
C GLU A 183 -0.40 9.50 -2.43
N GLN A 184 -1.71 9.42 -2.19
CA GLN A 184 -2.69 9.73 -3.24
C GLN A 184 -2.56 11.17 -3.73
N ASN A 185 -2.35 12.11 -2.81
CA ASN A 185 -2.12 13.51 -3.17
C ASN A 185 -0.84 13.68 -3.99
N ASN A 186 0.24 12.97 -3.63
CA ASN A 186 1.49 13.00 -4.38
C ASN A 186 1.32 12.41 -5.79
N LEU A 187 0.69 11.24 -5.92
CA LEU A 187 0.40 10.64 -7.24
C LEU A 187 -0.48 11.55 -8.10
N ALA A 188 -1.53 12.15 -7.52
CA ALA A 188 -2.41 13.07 -8.24
C ALA A 188 -1.66 14.33 -8.69
N THR A 189 -0.73 14.83 -7.87
CA THR A 189 0.12 15.98 -8.21
C THR A 189 1.10 15.64 -9.34
N GLU A 190 1.72 14.47 -9.30
CA GLU A 190 2.63 13.99 -10.35
C GLU A 190 1.90 13.72 -11.68
N LEU A 191 0.71 13.11 -11.64
CA LEU A 191 -0.14 12.89 -12.81
C LEU A 191 -0.64 14.22 -13.41
N ALA A 192 -1.03 15.17 -12.56
CA ALA A 192 -1.40 16.52 -13.01
C ALA A 192 -0.20 17.22 -13.68
N ALA A 193 1.00 17.14 -13.11
CA ALA A 193 2.21 17.70 -13.71
C ALA A 193 2.58 17.02 -15.05
N ALA A 194 2.39 15.71 -15.17
CA ALA A 194 2.62 14.96 -16.41
C ALA A 194 1.55 15.21 -17.50
N SER A 195 0.31 15.49 -17.11
CA SER A 195 -0.76 15.89 -18.04
C SER A 195 -0.62 17.34 -18.53
N CYS A 196 0.00 18.21 -17.73
CA CYS A 196 0.26 19.60 -18.11
C CYS A 196 1.47 19.72 -19.06
N SER A 197 2.43 18.80 -18.99
CA SER A 197 3.58 18.75 -19.92
C SER A 197 3.24 18.16 -21.30
N THR A 198 2.09 17.48 -21.45
CA THR A 198 1.60 16.94 -22.73
C THR A 198 0.67 17.90 -23.49
N ALA A 199 0.22 18.99 -22.88
CA ALA A 199 -0.72 19.95 -23.47
C ALA A 199 -0.09 21.24 -24.06
N ALA A 200 1.24 21.29 -24.25
CA ALA A 200 1.90 22.57 -24.55
C ALA A 200 2.91 22.54 -25.71
N TRP A 201 2.59 21.94 -26.87
CA TRP A 201 3.35 22.16 -28.12
C TRP A 201 2.44 22.11 -29.36
N ASP A 202 1.69 23.19 -29.62
CA ASP A 202 1.34 23.59 -31.00
C ASP A 202 2.38 24.63 -31.42
N GLY A 203 3.27 24.23 -32.33
CA GLY A 203 4.41 25.01 -32.81
C GLY A 203 4.02 26.19 -33.71
N SER A 204 3.16 27.08 -33.21
CA SER A 204 2.60 28.20 -33.96
C SER A 204 2.64 29.51 -33.17
N ASP A 205 3.71 29.83 -32.43
CA ASP A 205 3.92 31.23 -32.00
C ASP A 205 5.38 31.53 -31.65
N ILE A 206 6.17 31.82 -32.69
CA ILE A 206 7.52 32.38 -32.56
C ILE A 206 7.44 33.87 -32.89
N ARG A 207 7.03 34.72 -31.94
CA ARG A 207 7.23 36.18 -32.01
C ARG A 207 6.98 36.90 -30.69
N ALA A 208 7.92 36.77 -29.74
CA ALA A 208 8.17 37.81 -28.72
C ALA A 208 9.57 37.62 -28.11
N ILE A 209 10.61 37.95 -28.88
CA ILE A 209 11.99 38.03 -28.38
C ILE A 209 12.21 39.42 -27.75
N LEU A 210 12.52 39.40 -26.45
CA LEU A 210 13.43 40.26 -25.69
C LEU A 210 13.41 41.77 -25.95
N ARG A 211 12.85 42.53 -25.00
CA ARG A 211 13.36 43.87 -24.64
C ARG A 211 13.58 43.93 -23.14
N TYR A 212 14.80 43.60 -22.72
CA TYR A 212 15.35 44.11 -21.47
C TYR A 212 15.95 45.50 -21.78
N PRO A 213 15.65 46.56 -21.00
CA PRO A 213 16.35 47.83 -21.13
C PRO A 213 17.70 47.78 -20.41
N ASP A 214 18.72 48.37 -21.03
CA ASP A 214 20.09 48.51 -20.50
C ASP A 214 20.13 49.31 -19.18
N PRO A 215 21.08 49.03 -18.27
CA PRO A 215 21.25 49.79 -17.04
C PRO A 215 22.06 51.09 -17.27
N ASP A 216 21.57 52.20 -16.70
CA ASP A 216 22.23 53.51 -16.69
C ASP A 216 23.60 53.48 -15.97
N PRO A 217 24.59 54.27 -16.43
CA PRO A 217 25.89 54.41 -15.77
C PRO A 217 25.84 55.44 -14.63
N TYR A 218 26.31 55.05 -13.44
CA TYR A 218 26.52 55.95 -12.30
C TYR A 218 27.62 57.01 -12.60
N PRO A 219 27.48 58.26 -12.12
CA PRO A 219 28.49 59.30 -12.30
C PRO A 219 29.64 59.15 -11.29
N ALA A 220 30.84 59.54 -11.72
CA ALA A 220 32.01 59.72 -10.88
C ALA A 220 31.90 61.07 -10.14
N ASP A 221 32.03 61.05 -8.81
CA ASP A 221 32.15 62.26 -8.00
C ASP A 221 33.59 62.80 -8.02
N PRO A 222 33.78 64.13 -7.92
CA PRO A 222 35.07 64.82 -7.96
C PRO A 222 35.86 64.81 -6.63
#